data_AF-A0A2R8C630-F1
#
_entry.id   AF-A0A2R8C630-F1
#
_cell.length_a   1.000
_cell.length_b   1.000
_cell.length_c   1.000
_cell.angle_alpha   90.00
_cell.angle_beta   90.00
_cell.angle_gamma   90.00
#
_symmetry.space_group_name_H-M   'P 1'
#
loop_
_entity.id
_entity.type
_entity.pdbx_description
1 polymer ?
#
loop_
_entity_poly.entity_id
_entity_poly.type
_entity_poly.pdbx_seq_one_letter_code
_entity_poly.pdbx_strand_id
1 'polypeptide(L)' 'MAAWFDYLPDQMYVPLGVIDQIDDLAPDLHCHANNAPDWLHLDDGLPRDNGSGRDYLHAQSAPDTGPTEQ' A
#
# COMPACT_ATOMS: atom_id res chain seq x y z
N MET A 1 -8.87 15.77 -2.18
CA MET A 1 -7.58 15.80 -2.90
C MET A 1 -7.42 14.46 -3.58
N ALA A 2 -6.85 14.40 -4.79
CA ALA A 2 -6.56 13.17 -5.51
C ALA A 2 -5.38 13.41 -6.44
N ALA A 3 -4.62 12.36 -6.75
CA ALA A 3 -3.40 12.48 -7.54
C ALA A 3 -3.30 11.36 -8.58
N TRP A 4 -2.64 11.67 -9.69
CA TRP A 4 -2.20 10.72 -10.70
C TRP A 4 -0.70 10.51 -10.55
N PHE A 5 -0.25 9.27 -10.74
CA PHE A 5 1.16 8.93 -10.69
C PHE A 5 1.54 8.15 -11.95
N ASP A 6 2.71 8.43 -12.52
CA ASP A 6 3.18 7.76 -13.75
C ASP A 6 3.34 6.25 -13.56
N TYR A 7 3.64 5.81 -12.34
CA TYR A 7 3.75 4.40 -11.97
C TYR A 7 2.38 3.75 -11.70
N LEU A 8 1.25 4.46 -11.79
CA LEU A 8 -0.08 3.89 -11.65
C LEU A 8 -0.95 4.29 -12.86
N PRO A 9 -0.65 3.74 -14.06
CA PRO A 9 -1.39 4.10 -15.26
C PRO A 9 -2.86 3.76 -15.10
N ASP A 10 -3.72 4.65 -15.61
CA ASP A 10 -5.18 4.54 -15.57
C ASP A 10 -5.79 4.46 -14.15
N GLN A 11 -5.02 4.83 -13.12
CA GLN A 11 -5.46 4.82 -11.73
C GLN A 11 -5.27 6.19 -11.06
N MET A 12 -6.29 6.61 -10.30
CA MET A 12 -6.23 7.80 -9.47
C MET A 12 -6.05 7.40 -8.00
N TYR A 13 -5.02 7.94 -7.37
CA TYR A 13 -4.80 7.79 -5.94
C TYR A 13 -5.68 8.79 -5.17
N VAL A 14 -6.51 8.27 -4.27
CA VAL A 14 -7.38 9.07 -3.39
C VAL A 14 -6.95 8.83 -1.94
N PRO A 15 -6.33 9.81 -1.26
CA PRO A 15 -6.03 9.68 0.16
C PRO A 15 -7.32 9.68 0.97
N LEU A 16 -7.55 8.59 1.68
CA LEU A 16 -8.65 8.45 2.64
C LEU A 16 -8.14 8.72 4.05
N GLY A 17 -8.91 9.48 4.81
CA GLY A 17 -8.69 9.64 6.25
C GLY A 17 -9.40 8.53 7.02
N VAL A 18 -10.04 8.90 8.14
CA VAL A 18 -10.97 8.01 8.83
C VAL A 18 -12.27 7.94 8.02
N ILE A 19 -12.78 6.73 7.83
CA ILE A 19 -14.03 6.45 7.11
C ILE A 19 -14.87 5.47 7.94
N ASP A 20 -16.19 5.53 7.77
CA ASP A 20 -17.13 4.62 8.44
C ASP A 20 -17.33 3.31 7.66
N GLN A 21 -16.97 3.30 6.36
CA GLN A 21 -17.17 2.20 5.43
C GLN A 21 -15.95 1.27 5.36
N ILE A 22 -15.28 1.01 6.49
CA ILE A 22 -14.05 0.21 6.50
C ILE A 22 -14.28 -1.23 6.00
N ASP A 23 -15.49 -1.75 6.17
CA ASP A 23 -15.85 -3.09 5.68
C ASP A 23 -15.99 -3.14 4.14
N ASP A 24 -16.37 -2.01 3.50
CA ASP A 24 -16.45 -1.90 2.04
C ASP A 24 -15.10 -1.56 1.40
N LEU A 25 -14.19 -0.95 2.18
CA LEU A 25 -12.88 -0.47 1.77
C LEU A 25 -11.79 -0.96 2.73
N ALA A 26 -11.74 -2.28 2.92
CA ALA A 26 -10.76 -2.90 3.80
C ALA A 26 -9.32 -2.67 3.30
N PRO A 27 -8.35 -2.41 4.19
CA PRO A 27 -6.96 -2.24 3.79
C PRO A 27 -6.34 -3.59 3.41
N ASP A 28 -5.44 -3.56 2.43
CA ASP A 28 -4.65 -4.73 2.03
C ASP A 28 -3.27 -4.81 2.72
N LEU A 29 -2.80 -3.70 3.33
CA LEU A 29 -1.44 -3.58 3.87
C LEU A 29 -1.35 -2.53 4.99
N HIS A 30 -0.59 -2.86 6.03
CA HIS A 30 -0.10 -1.89 7.02
C HIS A 30 1.33 -1.44 6.67
N CYS A 31 1.53 -0.13 6.56
CA CYS A 31 2.83 0.48 6.27
C CYS A 31 3.52 0.98 7.54
N HIS A 32 4.83 1.26 7.46
CA HIS A 32 5.64 1.75 8.58
C HIS A 32 5.55 0.91 9.87
N ALA A 33 5.51 -0.42 9.74
CA ALA A 33 5.26 -1.33 10.86
C ALA A 33 6.24 -1.16 12.04
N ASN A 34 7.53 -0.88 11.79
CA ASN A 34 8.51 -0.61 12.84
C ASN A 34 8.26 0.68 13.64
N ASN A 35 7.40 1.58 13.16
CA ASN A 35 7.00 2.79 13.87
C ASN A 35 5.69 2.62 14.64
N ALA A 36 5.07 1.43 14.58
CA ALA A 36 3.86 1.14 15.32
C ALA A 36 4.14 1.26 16.83
N PRO A 37 3.27 1.93 17.60
CA PRO A 37 3.41 1.96 19.06
C PRO A 37 3.35 0.55 19.65
N ASP A 38 4.14 0.29 20.69
CA ASP A 38 4.23 -1.05 21.30
C ASP A 38 2.91 -1.57 21.88
N TRP A 39 1.92 -0.70 22.12
CA TRP A 39 0.59 -1.09 22.60
C TRP A 39 -0.40 -1.40 21.47
N LEU A 40 -0.08 -1.07 20.22
CA LEU A 40 -0.95 -1.29 19.08
C LEU A 40 -0.70 -2.68 18.49
N HIS A 41 -1.54 -3.63 18.89
CA HIS A 41 -1.56 -4.97 18.33
C HIS A 41 -2.80 -5.15 17.47
N LEU A 42 -2.60 -5.18 16.14
CA LEU A 42 -3.66 -5.50 15.18
C LEU A 42 -3.59 -7.00 14.88
N ASP A 43 -4.68 -7.74 15.01
CA ASP A 43 -4.73 -9.18 14.69
C ASP A 43 -5.73 -9.43 13.57
N ASP A 44 -5.47 -8.77 12.43
CA ASP A 44 -6.30 -8.81 11.22
C ASP A 44 -5.72 -9.72 10.13
N GLY A 45 -4.57 -10.34 10.39
CA GLY A 45 -3.87 -11.20 9.42
C GLY A 45 -3.26 -10.46 8.23
N LEU A 46 -3.31 -9.13 8.21
CA LEU A 46 -2.80 -8.36 7.07
C LEU A 46 -1.27 -8.28 7.07
N PRO A 47 -0.65 -8.19 5.88
CA PRO A 47 0.78 -7.94 5.75
C PRO A 47 1.22 -6.63 6.43
N ARG A 48 2.48 -6.61 6.86
CA ARG A 48 3.14 -5.46 7.48
C ARG A 48 4.41 -5.14 6.73
N ASP A 49 4.51 -3.93 6.20
CA ASP A 49 5.71 -3.42 5.55
C ASP A 49 6.30 -2.25 6.35
N ASN A 50 7.61 -2.09 6.30
CA ASN A 50 8.31 -1.00 6.97
C ASN A 50 8.41 0.26 6.09
N GLY A 51 8.31 0.10 4.78
CA GLY A 51 8.22 1.16 3.79
C GLY A 51 6.84 1.81 3.76
N SER A 52 6.67 2.69 2.78
CA SER A 52 5.40 3.38 2.53
C SER A 52 4.52 2.59 1.56
N GLY A 53 3.21 2.85 1.57
CA GLY A 53 2.29 2.27 0.58
C GLY A 53 2.64 2.69 -0.84
N ARG A 54 3.30 3.85 -1.01
CA ARG A 54 3.84 4.27 -2.30
C ARG A 54 4.95 3.34 -2.78
N ASP A 55 5.88 2.97 -1.92
CA ASP A 55 7.00 2.07 -2.29
C ASP A 55 6.44 0.71 -2.72
N TYR A 56 5.45 0.21 -1.99
CA TYR A 56 4.73 -1.01 -2.32
C TYR A 56 4.03 -0.92 -3.68
N LEU A 57 3.20 0.10 -3.91
CA LEU A 57 2.51 0.31 -5.18
C LEU A 57 3.48 0.47 -6.35
N HIS A 58 4.57 1.22 -6.15
CA HIS A 58 5.61 1.40 -7.15
C HIS A 58 6.30 0.08 -7.53
N ALA A 59 6.57 -0.79 -6.55
CA ALA A 59 7.15 -2.11 -6.79
C ALA A 59 6.22 -3.03 -7.58
N GLN A 60 4.91 -2.96 -7.36
CA GLN A 60 3.92 -3.74 -8.11
C GLN A 60 3.69 -3.26 -9.54
N SER A 61 3.91 -1.97 -9.78
CA SER A 61 3.76 -1.36 -11.09
C SER A 61 4.99 -1.47 -11.99
N ALA A 62 6.11 -1.98 -11.47
CA ALA A 62 7.27 -2.26 -12.32
C ALA A 62 6.88 -3.32 -13.36
N PRO A 63 7.22 -3.14 -14.65
CA PRO A 63 6.92 -4.14 -15.67
C PRO A 63 7.59 -5.46 -15.31
N ASP A 64 6.92 -6.58 -15.60
CA ASP A 64 7.49 -7.93 -15.59
C ASP A 64 8.69 -7.95 -16.55
N THR A 65 9.88 -7.62 -16.05
CA THR A 65 11.11 -7.85 -16.77
C THR A 65 11.34 -9.34 -16.73
N GLY A 66 10.87 -10.03 -17.77
CA GLY A 66 11.14 -11.44 -18.03
C GLY A 66 12.63 -11.79 -17.86
N PRO A 67 12.95 -13.08 -17.74
CA PRO A 67 14.22 -13.54 -17.19
C PRO A 67 15.40 -12.90 -17.91
N THR A 68 16.30 -12.29 -17.13
CA THR A 68 17.58 -11.78 -17.61
C THR A 68 18.39 -12.96 -18.15
N GLU A 69 18.42 -13.14 -19.47
CA GLU A 69 19.36 -14.05 -20.12
C GLU A 69 20.80 -13.57 -19.86
N GLN A 70 21.65 -14.51 -19.41
CA GLN A 70 23.07 -14.32 -19.14
C GLN A 70 23.92 -14.38 -20.40
#